data_AF-A0A2E6QUG5-F1
#
_entry.id   AF-A0A2E6QUG5-F1
#
_cell.length_a   1.000
_cell.length_b   1.000
_cell.length_c   1.000
_cell.angle_alpha   90.00
_cell.angle_beta   90.00
_cell.angle_gamma   90.00
#
_symmetry.space_group_name_H-M   'P 1'
#
loop_
_entity.id
_entity.type
_entity.pdbx_description
1 polymer ?
#
loop_
_entity_poly.entity_id
_entity_poly.type
_entity_poly.pdbx_seq_one_letter_code
_entity_poly.pdbx_strand_id
1 'polypeptide(L)'
;MVKYVPKEDIVNYPLIQFNGKVHVVDHVESASKACKRISKVKIIGFDTETKPSFKKGVSYNVSLLQISAGDDVFLFRLDKIGLQKDIIDLLSSSTILKVGIDIKNDIIGLKKLHPFEISNFLDLNNLATEKGYQSIGAIKLCIMLLGYRISKNQRLSDWSAEKLTEAQLQYAAIDAWICPKILQAFRDISLYP
;
A
#
# COMPACT_ATOMS: atom_id res chain seq x y z
N MET A 1 -5.88 -0.21 -25.62
CA MET A 1 -5.51 -0.38 -24.21
C MET A 1 -4.02 -0.67 -24.14
N VAL A 2 -3.22 0.25 -23.59
CA VAL A 2 -1.78 0.03 -23.36
C VAL A 2 -1.66 -1.00 -22.23
N LYS A 3 -1.25 -2.22 -22.58
CA LYS A 3 -1.05 -3.33 -21.62
C LYS A 3 0.42 -3.61 -21.33
N TYR A 4 1.28 -2.72 -21.82
CA TYR A 4 2.72 -2.80 -21.72
C TYR A 4 3.33 -1.39 -21.74
N VAL A 5 4.27 -1.13 -20.83
CA VAL A 5 5.06 0.10 -20.81
C VAL A 5 6.54 -0.29 -20.76
N PRO A 6 7.33 0.09 -21.78
CA PRO A 6 8.78 -0.05 -21.77
C PRO A 6 9.40 0.71 -20.58
N LYS A 7 10.57 0.27 -20.11
CA LYS A 7 11.20 0.89 -18.92
C LYS A 7 11.66 2.31 -19.23
N GLU A 8 12.16 2.53 -20.43
CA GLU A 8 12.62 3.78 -21.00
C GLU A 8 11.49 4.83 -21.06
N ASP A 9 10.25 4.42 -21.25
CA ASP A 9 9.11 5.33 -21.37
C ASP A 9 8.58 5.81 -20.02
N ILE A 10 8.95 5.16 -18.91
CA ILE A 10 8.45 5.51 -17.57
C ILE A 10 8.70 6.98 -17.24
N VAL A 11 9.84 7.53 -17.66
CA VAL A 11 10.22 8.93 -17.36
C VAL A 11 9.31 9.96 -18.04
N ASN A 12 8.64 9.58 -19.13
CA ASN A 12 7.78 10.46 -19.92
C ASN A 12 6.44 10.74 -19.24
N TYR A 13 6.06 9.97 -18.22
CA TYR A 13 4.81 10.16 -17.50
C TYR A 13 4.98 11.15 -16.34
N PRO A 14 3.96 11.98 -16.06
CA PRO A 14 3.97 12.89 -14.91
C PRO A 14 4.03 12.11 -13.60
N LEU A 15 4.76 12.65 -12.61
CA LEU A 15 4.81 12.07 -11.27
C LEU A 15 3.50 12.33 -10.55
N ILE A 16 2.88 11.28 -10.00
CA ILE A 16 1.66 11.43 -9.20
C ILE A 16 1.95 12.19 -7.90
N GLN A 17 0.97 12.96 -7.45
CA GLN A 17 1.00 13.65 -6.16
C GLN A 17 -0.18 13.18 -5.31
N PHE A 18 0.05 13.03 -4.01
CA PHE A 18 -1.00 12.78 -3.04
C PHE A 18 -1.31 14.09 -2.31
N ASN A 19 -2.55 14.59 -2.49
CA ASN A 19 -3.03 15.82 -1.87
C ASN A 19 -4.05 15.55 -0.74
N GLY A 20 -4.19 14.28 -0.34
CA GLY A 20 -5.08 13.87 0.74
C GLY A 20 -4.46 14.08 2.12
N LYS A 21 -5.08 13.49 3.14
CA LYS A 21 -4.63 13.62 4.53
C LYS A 21 -3.86 12.39 4.99
N VAL A 22 -2.65 12.61 5.49
CA VAL A 22 -1.83 11.56 6.12
C VAL A 22 -2.05 11.60 7.63
N HIS A 23 -2.40 10.46 8.22
CA HIS A 23 -2.57 10.25 9.66
C HIS A 23 -1.48 9.29 10.14
N VAL A 24 -0.46 9.81 10.83
CA VAL A 24 0.53 8.95 11.49
C VAL A 24 -0.08 8.39 12.77
N VAL A 25 -0.06 7.08 12.92
CA VAL A 25 -0.64 6.34 14.05
C VAL A 25 0.48 5.63 14.79
N ASP A 26 0.98 6.28 15.84
CA ASP A 26 2.13 5.86 16.63
C ASP A 26 1.84 5.70 18.14
N HIS A 27 0.56 5.76 18.51
CA HIS A 27 0.07 5.48 19.87
C HIS A 27 -1.05 4.44 19.83
N VAL A 28 -1.12 3.57 20.85
CA VAL A 28 -2.12 2.49 20.88
C VAL A 28 -3.56 3.04 20.88
N GLU A 29 -3.80 4.14 21.58
CA GLU A 29 -5.13 4.77 21.66
C GLU A 29 -5.57 5.38 20.33
N SER A 30 -4.63 5.86 19.50
CA SER A 30 -4.96 6.40 18.18
C SER A 30 -5.22 5.30 17.15
N ALA A 31 -4.67 4.10 17.34
CA ALA A 31 -4.93 2.95 16.46
C ALA A 31 -6.41 2.55 16.42
N SER A 32 -7.07 2.46 17.58
CA SER A 32 -8.50 2.14 17.63
C SER A 32 -9.36 3.18 16.90
N LYS A 33 -9.04 4.47 17.08
CA LYS A 33 -9.75 5.57 16.41
C LYS A 33 -9.56 5.54 14.89
N ALA A 34 -8.34 5.24 14.42
CA ALA A 34 -8.04 5.07 13.01
C ALA A 34 -8.84 3.89 12.43
N CYS A 35 -8.79 2.71 13.06
CA CYS A 35 -9.55 1.53 12.60
C CYS A 35 -11.06 1.80 12.52
N LYS A 36 -11.64 2.53 13.49
CA LYS A 36 -13.06 2.95 13.45
C LYS A 36 -13.40 3.89 12.30
N ARG A 37 -12.45 4.71 11.83
CA ARG A 37 -12.64 5.55 10.64
C ARG A 37 -12.54 4.72 9.37
N ILE A 38 -11.52 3.86 9.29
CA ILE A 38 -11.26 2.99 8.13
C ILE A 38 -12.42 2.01 7.93
N SER A 39 -13.00 1.45 8.99
CA SER A 39 -14.08 0.46 8.90
C SER A 39 -15.39 0.99 8.30
N LYS A 40 -15.51 2.31 8.09
CA LYS A 40 -16.66 2.94 7.44
C LYS A 40 -16.66 2.79 5.91
N VAL A 41 -15.53 2.41 5.31
CA VAL A 41 -15.43 2.17 3.86
C VAL A 41 -15.32 0.69 3.54
N LYS A 42 -15.75 0.29 2.35
CA LYS A 42 -15.77 -1.12 1.91
C LYS A 42 -14.50 -1.57 1.18
N ILE A 43 -13.73 -0.63 0.66
CA ILE A 43 -12.50 -0.89 -0.09
C ILE A 43 -11.43 0.01 0.49
N ILE A 44 -10.31 -0.59 0.86
CA ILE A 44 -9.14 0.10 1.40
C ILE A 44 -7.90 -0.30 0.62
N GLY A 45 -6.97 0.63 0.49
CA GLY A 45 -5.63 0.29 0.00
C GLY A 45 -4.77 -0.25 1.12
N PHE A 46 -3.85 -1.14 0.77
CA PHE A 46 -2.98 -1.84 1.69
C PHE A 46 -1.57 -1.91 1.10
N ASP A 47 -0.59 -1.59 1.93
CA ASP A 47 0.82 -1.82 1.67
C ASP A 47 1.59 -2.02 2.99
N THR A 48 2.85 -2.46 2.95
CA THR A 48 3.74 -2.38 4.12
C THR A 48 5.15 -1.90 3.77
N GLU A 49 5.85 -1.35 4.76
CA GLU A 49 7.26 -1.00 4.62
C GLU A 49 8.12 -1.56 5.75
N THR A 50 9.33 -1.99 5.38
CA THR A 50 10.30 -2.64 6.27
C THR A 50 11.66 -2.00 6.08
N LYS A 51 12.36 -1.73 7.19
CA LYS A 51 13.77 -1.30 7.13
C LYS A 51 14.60 -2.32 6.32
N PRO A 52 15.34 -1.90 5.29
CA PRO A 52 16.18 -2.82 4.55
C PRO A 52 17.36 -3.30 5.39
N SER A 53 17.82 -4.52 5.12
CA SER A 53 19.08 -5.05 5.62
C SER A 53 20.07 -5.22 4.49
N PHE A 54 21.28 -4.70 4.66
CA PHE A 54 22.39 -4.89 3.72
C PHE A 54 23.35 -6.01 4.16
N LYS A 55 23.06 -6.67 5.28
CA LYS A 55 23.85 -7.79 5.80
C LYS A 55 23.15 -9.11 5.50
N LYS A 56 23.86 -10.03 4.84
CA LYS A 56 23.34 -11.36 4.49
C LYS A 56 22.85 -12.09 5.75
N GLY A 57 21.63 -12.62 5.69
CA GLY A 57 20.99 -13.37 6.78
C GLY A 57 20.30 -12.52 7.85
N VAL A 58 20.36 -11.19 7.76
CA VAL A 58 19.63 -10.30 8.68
C VAL A 58 18.36 -9.80 7.99
N SER A 59 17.21 -9.92 8.65
CA SER A 59 15.93 -9.36 8.22
C SER A 59 15.27 -8.61 9.38
N TYR A 60 14.60 -7.50 9.08
CA TYR A 60 13.80 -6.76 10.05
C TYR A 60 12.33 -7.13 9.93
N ASN A 61 11.58 -6.86 11.00
CA ASN A 61 10.12 -6.96 10.96
C ASN A 61 9.52 -5.74 10.25
N VAL A 62 8.28 -5.90 9.77
CA VAL A 62 7.49 -4.80 9.21
C VAL A 62 7.44 -3.65 10.20
N SER A 63 7.84 -2.46 9.75
CA SER A 63 7.89 -1.26 10.58
C SER A 63 6.65 -0.38 10.39
N LEU A 64 6.08 -0.40 9.18
CA LEU A 64 4.96 0.46 8.80
C LEU A 64 3.90 -0.35 8.07
N LEU A 65 2.64 -0.15 8.45
CA LEU A 65 1.47 -0.60 7.69
C LEU A 65 0.74 0.63 7.16
N GLN A 66 0.52 0.68 5.85
CA GLN A 66 -0.21 1.77 5.20
C GLN A 66 -1.63 1.31 4.82
N ILE A 67 -2.63 2.08 5.24
CA ILE A 67 -4.03 1.83 4.87
C ILE A 67 -4.65 3.10 4.32
N SER A 68 -5.14 3.06 3.07
CA SER A 68 -5.91 4.17 2.48
C SER A 68 -7.42 3.93 2.61
N ALA A 69 -8.17 4.98 2.94
CA ALA A 69 -9.63 4.97 3.03
C ALA A 69 -10.17 6.26 2.41
N GLY A 70 -10.50 6.22 1.11
CA GLY A 70 -10.79 7.43 0.34
C GLY A 70 -9.51 8.27 0.16
N ASP A 71 -9.57 9.55 0.54
CA ASP A 71 -8.41 10.47 0.50
C ASP A 71 -7.74 10.66 1.87
N ASP A 72 -8.09 9.83 2.86
CA ASP A 72 -7.31 9.67 4.09
C ASP A 72 -6.37 8.46 3.97
N VAL A 73 -5.10 8.61 4.37
CA VAL A 73 -4.15 7.50 4.51
C VAL A 73 -3.64 7.42 5.94
N PHE A 74 -3.70 6.23 6.53
CA PHE A 74 -3.27 5.93 7.88
C PHE A 74 -1.96 5.14 7.85
N LEU A 75 -0.96 5.66 8.53
CA LEU A 75 0.39 5.10 8.60
C LEU A 75 0.62 4.55 10.01
N PHE A 76 0.35 3.26 10.20
CA PHE A 76 0.48 2.58 11.48
C PHE A 76 1.95 2.21 11.73
N ARG A 77 2.56 2.85 12.73
CA ARG A 77 3.94 2.63 13.17
C ARG A 77 4.04 1.33 13.98
N LEU A 78 4.03 0.18 13.30
CA LEU A 78 4.02 -1.14 13.94
C LEU A 78 5.27 -1.42 14.78
N ASP A 79 6.39 -0.77 14.48
CA ASP A 79 7.60 -0.77 15.30
C ASP A 79 7.40 -0.12 16.68
N LYS A 80 6.46 0.83 16.79
CA LYS A 80 6.13 1.54 18.03
C LYS A 80 4.93 0.96 18.75
N ILE A 81 3.87 0.67 18.01
CA ILE A 81 2.59 0.22 18.59
C ILE A 81 2.36 -1.28 18.45
N GLY A 82 3.17 -2.02 17.70
CA GLY A 82 2.88 -3.43 17.38
C GLY A 82 1.63 -3.63 16.53
N LEU A 83 1.31 -4.88 16.21
CA LEU A 83 0.12 -5.23 15.45
C LEU A 83 -1.09 -5.37 16.39
N GLN A 84 -1.76 -4.23 16.64
CA GLN A 84 -2.87 -4.13 17.60
C GLN A 84 -4.11 -4.94 17.18
N LYS A 85 -4.92 -5.36 18.17
CA LYS A 85 -6.13 -6.17 17.94
C LYS A 85 -7.10 -5.52 16.94
N ASP A 86 -7.35 -4.23 17.05
CA ASP A 86 -8.25 -3.51 16.12
C ASP A 86 -7.71 -3.47 14.68
N ILE A 87 -6.38 -3.53 14.50
CA ILE A 87 -5.74 -3.64 13.18
C ILE A 87 -5.93 -5.07 12.66
N ILE A 88 -5.72 -6.08 13.51
CA ILE A 88 -5.96 -7.49 13.17
C ILE A 88 -7.41 -7.73 12.75
N ASP A 89 -8.38 -7.20 13.50
CA ASP A 89 -9.80 -7.33 13.21
C ASP A 89 -10.14 -6.68 11.85
N LEU A 90 -9.53 -5.53 11.55
CA LEU A 90 -9.65 -4.86 10.25
C LEU A 90 -9.08 -5.71 9.09
N LEU A 91 -7.86 -6.24 9.25
CA LEU A 91 -7.20 -7.08 8.24
C LEU A 91 -7.95 -8.41 8.05
N SER A 92 -8.56 -8.95 9.10
CA SER A 92 -9.32 -10.22 9.09
C SER A 92 -10.77 -10.04 8.62
N SER A 93 -11.25 -8.81 8.43
CA SER A 93 -12.65 -8.54 8.04
C SER A 93 -12.98 -9.07 6.64
N SER A 94 -13.99 -9.94 6.55
CA SER A 94 -14.51 -10.43 5.26
C SER A 94 -15.32 -9.37 4.50
N THR A 95 -15.77 -8.32 5.19
CA THR A 95 -16.66 -7.29 4.61
C THR A 95 -15.92 -6.08 4.04
N ILE A 96 -14.60 -6.00 4.29
CA ILE A 96 -13.73 -4.92 3.81
C ILE A 96 -12.68 -5.53 2.88
N LEU A 97 -12.66 -5.07 1.63
CA LEU A 97 -11.69 -5.47 0.63
C LEU A 97 -10.38 -4.71 0.83
N LYS A 98 -9.28 -5.44 1.06
CA LYS A 98 -7.92 -4.90 1.10
C LYS A 98 -7.28 -5.06 -0.26
N VAL A 99 -6.90 -3.96 -0.89
CA VAL A 99 -6.32 -3.94 -2.23
C VAL A 99 -4.87 -3.49 -2.14
N GLY A 100 -3.94 -4.28 -2.66
CA GLY A 100 -2.53 -3.90 -2.74
C GLY A 100 -1.85 -4.48 -3.98
N ILE A 101 -0.53 -4.34 -4.06
CA ILE A 101 0.28 -4.79 -5.20
C ILE A 101 1.42 -5.65 -4.65
N ASP A 102 1.52 -6.92 -5.10
CA ASP A 102 2.55 -7.87 -4.62
C ASP A 102 2.50 -8.16 -3.11
N ILE A 103 1.29 -8.26 -2.56
CA ILE A 103 0.99 -8.23 -1.11
C ILE A 103 1.43 -9.48 -0.32
N LYS A 104 1.94 -10.51 -1.01
CA LYS A 104 2.22 -11.81 -0.42
C LYS A 104 3.26 -11.71 0.69
N ASN A 105 4.34 -10.96 0.44
CA ASN A 105 5.44 -10.81 1.40
C ASN A 105 5.04 -9.91 2.57
N ASP A 106 4.22 -8.89 2.32
CA ASP A 106 3.64 -8.01 3.34
C ASP A 106 2.83 -8.81 4.35
N ILE A 107 1.92 -9.66 3.87
CA ILE A 107 1.09 -10.54 4.72
C ILE A 107 1.97 -11.49 5.54
N ILE A 108 2.97 -12.13 4.92
CA ILE A 108 3.93 -13.00 5.63
C ILE A 108 4.67 -12.20 6.71
N GLY A 109 5.10 -10.98 6.40
CA GLY A 109 5.76 -10.07 7.33
C GLY A 109 4.88 -9.72 8.54
N LEU A 110 3.62 -9.36 8.29
CA LEU A 110 2.67 -9.05 9.36
C LEU A 110 2.36 -10.28 10.23
N LYS A 111 2.21 -11.47 9.64
CA LYS A 111 1.96 -12.71 10.39
C LYS A 111 3.13 -13.11 11.31
N LYS A 112 4.36 -12.66 11.03
CA LYS A 112 5.50 -12.82 11.95
C LYS A 112 5.38 -11.94 13.20
N LEU A 113 4.71 -10.79 13.10
CA LEU A 113 4.45 -9.92 14.25
C LEU A 113 3.35 -10.50 15.12
N HIS A 114 2.25 -10.93 14.52
CA HIS A 114 1.15 -11.60 15.22
C HIS A 114 0.36 -12.47 14.22
N PRO A 115 0.02 -13.73 14.55
CA PRO A 115 -0.83 -14.55 13.69
C PRO A 115 -2.24 -13.93 13.51
N PHE A 116 -2.77 -13.97 12.29
CA PHE A 116 -4.15 -13.59 12.00
C PHE A 116 -4.67 -14.32 10.75
N GLU A 117 -5.98 -14.38 10.63
CA GLU A 117 -6.64 -14.94 9.45
C GLU A 117 -6.76 -13.89 8.35
N ILE A 118 -6.29 -14.23 7.15
CA ILE A 118 -6.44 -13.34 6.01
C ILE A 118 -7.84 -13.49 5.44
N SER A 119 -8.50 -12.37 5.14
CA SER A 119 -9.81 -12.40 4.50
C SER A 119 -9.94 -11.25 3.53
N ASN A 120 -10.57 -11.47 2.38
CA ASN A 120 -10.92 -10.43 1.40
C ASN A 120 -9.73 -9.51 1.02
N PHE A 121 -8.60 -10.12 0.65
CA PHE A 121 -7.46 -9.42 0.04
C PHE A 121 -7.47 -9.62 -1.47
N LEU A 122 -7.08 -8.58 -2.20
CA LEU A 122 -6.91 -8.61 -3.65
C LEU A 122 -5.52 -8.06 -4.01
N ASP A 123 -4.74 -8.90 -4.68
CA ASP A 123 -3.49 -8.50 -5.31
C ASP A 123 -3.77 -8.02 -6.74
N LEU A 124 -3.46 -6.76 -7.01
CA LEU A 124 -3.67 -6.16 -8.33
C LEU A 124 -2.76 -6.76 -9.41
N ASN A 125 -1.62 -7.35 -9.08
CA ASN A 125 -0.80 -8.04 -10.07
C ASN A 125 -1.49 -9.30 -10.58
N ASN A 126 -2.19 -10.03 -9.71
CA ASN A 126 -2.97 -11.20 -10.11
C ASN A 126 -4.12 -10.78 -11.02
N LEU A 127 -4.88 -9.76 -10.61
CA LEU A 127 -5.97 -9.21 -11.43
C LEU A 127 -5.46 -8.66 -12.79
N ALA A 128 -4.31 -7.99 -12.80
CA ALA A 128 -3.70 -7.49 -14.03
C ALA A 128 -3.35 -8.65 -14.99
N THR A 129 -2.78 -9.72 -14.45
CA THR A 129 -2.43 -10.93 -15.20
C THR A 129 -3.68 -11.59 -15.79
N GLU A 130 -4.74 -11.75 -15.00
CA GLU A 130 -6.04 -12.27 -15.47
C GLU A 130 -6.65 -11.42 -16.58
N LYS A 131 -6.45 -10.10 -16.54
CA LYS A 131 -6.89 -9.15 -17.58
C LYS A 131 -5.91 -9.07 -18.78
N GLY A 132 -4.87 -9.89 -18.81
CA GLY A 132 -3.91 -10.00 -19.92
C GLY A 132 -2.88 -8.86 -19.98
N TYR A 133 -2.60 -8.18 -18.87
CA TYR A 133 -1.51 -7.20 -18.80
C TYR A 133 -0.17 -7.94 -18.75
N GLN A 134 0.79 -7.51 -19.58
CA GLN A 134 2.11 -8.13 -19.68
C GLN A 134 3.14 -7.45 -18.76
N SER A 135 2.82 -6.24 -18.30
CA SER A 135 3.64 -5.46 -17.39
C SER A 135 2.93 -5.33 -16.04
N ILE A 136 3.57 -5.77 -14.96
CA ILE A 136 3.00 -5.75 -13.60
C ILE A 136 3.86 -4.90 -12.66
N GLY A 137 3.34 -4.65 -11.45
CA GLY A 137 3.96 -3.83 -10.43
C GLY A 137 3.48 -2.38 -10.41
N ALA A 138 3.66 -1.73 -9.26
CA ALA A 138 3.00 -0.47 -8.91
C ALA A 138 3.21 0.66 -9.93
N ILE A 139 4.46 0.92 -10.35
CA ILE A 139 4.74 1.94 -11.37
C ILE A 139 3.97 1.66 -12.66
N LYS A 140 4.09 0.44 -13.19
CA LYS A 140 3.55 0.13 -14.53
C LYS A 140 2.03 0.10 -14.52
N LEU A 141 1.43 -0.46 -13.47
CA LEU A 141 -0.03 -0.44 -13.30
C LEU A 141 -0.54 0.99 -13.13
N CYS A 142 0.13 1.83 -12.34
CA CYS A 142 -0.24 3.24 -12.18
C CYS A 142 -0.16 3.99 -13.53
N ILE A 143 0.90 3.77 -14.31
CA ILE A 143 1.01 4.40 -15.64
C ILE A 143 -0.11 3.93 -16.58
N MET A 144 -0.29 2.62 -16.73
CA MET A 144 -1.23 2.08 -17.72
C MET A 144 -2.70 2.36 -17.40
N LEU A 145 -3.03 2.57 -16.12
CA LEU A 145 -4.42 2.71 -15.68
C LEU A 145 -4.76 4.12 -15.20
N LEU A 146 -3.79 4.86 -14.69
CA LEU A 146 -4.00 6.22 -14.17
C LEU A 146 -3.25 7.29 -14.98
N GLY A 147 -2.31 6.92 -15.86
CA GLY A 147 -1.54 7.88 -16.66
C GLY A 147 -0.40 8.58 -15.90
N TYR A 148 -0.07 8.13 -14.69
CA TYR A 148 0.97 8.73 -13.85
C TYR A 148 2.03 7.70 -13.44
N ARG A 149 3.28 8.15 -13.29
CA ARG A 149 4.32 7.36 -12.62
C ARG A 149 4.34 7.65 -11.13
N ILE A 150 4.86 6.71 -10.35
CA ILE A 150 5.16 6.89 -8.92
C ILE A 150 6.67 6.88 -8.69
N SER A 151 7.12 7.50 -7.59
CA SER A 151 8.53 7.48 -7.18
C SER A 151 8.89 6.17 -6.50
N LYS A 152 10.17 5.78 -6.52
CA LYS A 152 10.70 4.63 -5.76
C LYS A 152 11.74 5.02 -4.71
N ASN A 153 11.94 6.32 -4.51
CA ASN A 153 13.12 6.83 -3.81
C ASN A 153 13.15 6.51 -2.31
N GLN A 154 12.01 6.18 -1.69
CA GLN A 154 11.92 5.90 -0.26
C GLN A 154 11.79 4.40 0.08
N ARG A 155 11.69 3.53 -0.93
CA ARG A 155 11.50 2.09 -0.72
C ARG A 155 12.61 1.44 0.12
N LEU A 156 13.84 1.97 0.04
CA LEU A 156 14.99 1.48 0.80
C LEU A 156 15.39 2.42 1.94
N SER A 157 14.44 3.20 2.46
CA SER A 157 14.67 4.10 3.60
C SER A 157 14.59 3.36 4.94
N ASP A 158 15.08 4.00 6.00
CA ASP A 158 14.89 3.48 7.35
C ASP A 158 13.46 3.75 7.83
N TRP A 159 12.58 2.78 7.61
CA TRP A 159 11.18 2.83 8.04
C TRP A 159 10.98 2.61 9.54
N SER A 160 12.04 2.25 10.27
CA SER A 160 12.05 2.19 11.74
C SER A 160 12.52 3.49 12.39
N ALA A 161 12.80 4.54 11.59
CA ALA A 161 13.29 5.81 12.12
C ALA A 161 12.29 6.44 13.11
N GLU A 162 12.80 7.03 14.19
CA GLU A 162 11.99 7.62 15.25
C GLU A 162 10.93 8.59 14.71
N LYS A 163 11.31 9.40 13.72
CA LYS A 163 10.41 10.27 12.96
C LYS A 163 10.57 9.98 11.47
N LEU A 164 9.44 9.84 10.77
CA LEU A 164 9.43 9.75 9.32
C LEU A 164 9.55 11.15 8.71
N THR A 165 10.31 11.26 7.64
CA THR A 165 10.41 12.50 6.86
C THR A 165 9.17 12.71 6.00
N GLU A 166 8.91 13.95 5.58
CA GLU A 166 7.80 14.25 4.67
C GLU A 166 7.86 13.42 3.39
N ALA A 167 9.06 13.20 2.84
CA ALA A 167 9.23 12.37 1.66
C ALA A 167 8.80 10.90 1.90
N GLN A 168 9.10 10.34 3.07
CA GLN A 168 8.64 9.00 3.47
C GLN A 168 7.12 8.96 3.65
N LEU A 169 6.54 9.98 4.30
CA LEU A 169 5.10 10.08 4.50
C LEU A 169 4.34 10.12 3.16
N GLN A 170 4.79 10.96 2.24
CA GLN A 170 4.19 11.09 0.90
C GLN A 170 4.32 9.80 0.08
N TYR A 171 5.51 9.19 0.10
CA TYR A 171 5.74 7.93 -0.59
C TYR A 171 4.81 6.82 -0.06
N ALA A 172 4.80 6.62 1.26
CA ALA A 172 3.97 5.60 1.91
C ALA A 172 2.47 5.86 1.68
N ALA A 173 2.07 7.14 1.64
CA ALA A 173 0.70 7.50 1.35
C ALA A 173 0.28 7.11 -0.07
N ILE A 174 1.13 7.40 -1.06
CA ILE A 174 0.89 7.07 -2.47
C ILE A 174 0.73 5.56 -2.66
N ASP A 175 1.60 4.74 -2.09
CA ASP A 175 1.61 3.30 -2.35
C ASP A 175 0.30 2.60 -1.91
N ALA A 176 -0.27 2.98 -0.77
CA ALA A 176 -1.59 2.50 -0.38
C ALA A 176 -2.74 3.21 -1.15
N TRP A 177 -2.64 4.50 -1.43
CA TRP A 177 -3.75 5.28 -2.02
C TRP A 177 -4.04 4.94 -3.49
N ILE A 178 -3.02 4.60 -4.28
CA ILE A 178 -3.22 4.27 -5.70
C ILE A 178 -3.98 2.95 -5.89
N CYS A 179 -3.91 2.03 -4.92
CA CYS A 179 -4.39 0.66 -5.10
C CYS A 179 -5.91 0.59 -5.36
N PRO A 180 -6.80 1.21 -4.54
CA PRO A 180 -8.22 1.28 -4.85
C PRO A 180 -8.55 2.00 -6.17
N LYS A 181 -7.74 2.99 -6.57
CA LYS A 181 -7.94 3.71 -7.84
C LYS A 181 -7.61 2.86 -9.05
N ILE A 182 -6.52 2.09 -8.97
CA ILE A 182 -6.16 1.09 -9.97
C ILE A 182 -7.27 0.04 -10.09
N LEU A 183 -7.81 -0.45 -8.97
CA LEU A 183 -8.96 -1.36 -8.99
C LEU A 183 -10.18 -0.74 -9.69
N GLN A 184 -10.47 0.52 -9.41
CA GLN A 184 -11.58 1.23 -10.04
C GLN A 184 -11.38 1.34 -11.55
N ALA A 185 -10.18 1.73 -12.00
CA ALA A 185 -9.84 1.79 -13.43
C ALA A 185 -9.99 0.42 -14.13
N PHE A 186 -9.65 -0.69 -13.45
CA PHE A 186 -9.90 -2.04 -13.97
C PHE A 186 -11.38 -2.39 -14.16
N ARG A 187 -12.28 -1.77 -13.39
CA ARG A 187 -13.74 -2.02 -13.43
C ARG A 187 -14.42 -1.18 -14.49
N ASP A 188 -14.04 0.07 -14.61
CA ASP A 188 -14.72 1.01 -15.49
C ASP A 188 -14.41 0.76 -16.98
N ILE A 189 -13.38 -0.05 -17.29
CA ILE A 189 -12.81 -0.20 -18.66
C ILE A 189 -12.35 1.17 -19.23
N SER A 190 -12.43 2.23 -18.42
CA SER A 190 -12.05 3.60 -18.73
C SER A 190 -10.54 3.68 -18.76
N LEU A 191 -10.01 3.92 -19.96
CA LEU A 191 -8.61 4.19 -20.20
C LEU A 191 -8.35 5.66 -19.83
N TYR A 192 -7.26 5.93 -19.13
CA TYR A 192 -6.66 7.26 -19.25
C TYR A 192 -6.16 7.38 -20.72
N PRO A 193 -6.54 8.45 -21.45
CA PRO A 193 -6.16 8.62 -22.85
C PRO A 193 -4.64 8.70 -23.03
#